data_AF-A0A7W5PPD1-F1
#
_entry.id   AF-A0A7W5PPD1-F1
#
_cell.length_a   1.000
_cell.length_b   1.000
_cell.length_c   1.000
_cell.angle_alpha   90.00
_cell.angle_beta   90.00
_cell.angle_gamma   90.00
#
_symmetry.space_group_name_H-M   'P 1'
#
loop_
_entity.id
_entity.type
_entity.pdbx_description
1 polymer ?
#
loop_
_entity_poly.entity_id
_entity_poly.type
_entity_poly.pdbx_seq_one_letter_code
_entity_poly.pdbx_strand_id
1 'polypeptide(L)'
;MAAPKGNKFWMVRSSHGDKLMFTSPDILWNASVEYFAWVEANPLYETKAFASGGKVIVKELPKTRAMTISGLCIFLDIVRRRWDGYRAREDFTHLDQALNLLISM
;
A
#
# COMPACT_ATOMS: atom_id res chain seq x y z
N MET A 1 3.93 14.34 3.76
CA MET A 1 5.19 14.13 3.00
C MET A 1 4.85 14.16 1.51
N ALA A 2 5.65 14.85 0.69
CA ALA A 2 5.50 14.76 -0.77
C ALA A 2 5.92 13.35 -1.22
N ALA A 3 5.01 12.62 -1.88
CA ALA A 3 5.28 11.25 -2.32
C ALA A 3 6.41 11.21 -3.36
N PRO A 4 7.26 10.17 -3.36
CA PRO A 4 8.30 10.02 -4.38
C PRO A 4 7.68 9.96 -5.78
N LYS A 5 8.15 10.81 -6.71
CA LYS A 5 7.77 10.69 -8.13
C LYS A 5 8.32 9.37 -8.71
N GLY A 6 7.44 8.54 -9.28
CA GLY A 6 7.75 7.27 -9.93
C GLY A 6 7.52 6.03 -9.04
N ASN A 7 7.86 4.84 -9.56
CA ASN A 7 7.60 3.54 -8.91
C ASN A 7 8.49 3.23 -7.68
N LYS A 8 8.94 4.24 -6.94
CA LYS A 8 9.84 4.07 -5.78
C LYS A 8 9.07 3.75 -4.50
N PHE A 9 8.15 2.79 -4.57
CA PHE A 9 7.27 2.44 -3.45
C PHE A 9 8.06 1.97 -2.21
N TRP A 10 9.22 1.35 -2.40
CA TRP A 10 10.10 0.85 -1.34
C TRP A 10 10.74 1.95 -0.48
N MET A 11 10.66 3.23 -0.89
CA MET A 11 11.14 4.37 -0.09
C MET A 11 10.03 4.95 0.78
N VAL A 12 8.79 4.53 0.58
CA VAL A 12 7.65 5.03 1.34
C VAL A 12 7.55 4.26 2.65
N ARG A 13 7.52 5.01 3.74
CA ARG A 13 7.32 4.48 5.09
C ARG A 13 6.18 5.26 5.74
N SER A 14 5.37 4.60 6.55
CA SER A 14 4.46 5.29 7.46
C SER A 14 5.28 6.21 8.38
N SER A 15 4.68 7.33 8.81
CA SER A 15 5.25 8.19 9.86
C SER A 15 5.52 7.45 11.19
N HIS A 16 4.98 6.25 11.31
CA HIS A 16 5.06 5.33 12.44
C HIS A 16 6.32 4.43 12.44
N GLY A 17 7.32 4.72 11.62
CA GLY A 17 8.51 3.89 11.38
C GLY A 17 9.33 3.46 12.62
N ASP A 18 9.74 2.19 12.59
CA ASP A 18 10.71 1.44 13.43
C ASP A 18 10.48 1.31 14.95
N LYS A 19 9.60 2.11 15.58
CA LYS A 19 9.35 2.02 17.03
C LYS A 19 7.93 1.65 17.45
N LEU A 20 7.00 1.46 16.51
CA LEU A 20 5.66 1.03 16.89
C LEU A 20 5.60 -0.49 17.04
N MET A 21 5.79 -0.93 18.29
CA MET A 21 5.01 -2.06 18.76
C MET A 21 3.54 -1.66 18.59
N PHE A 22 2.82 -2.29 17.67
CA PHE A 22 1.38 -2.11 17.55
C PHE A 22 0.76 -2.73 18.81
N THR A 23 0.59 -1.90 19.85
CA THR A 23 0.08 -2.29 21.17
C THR A 23 -1.43 -2.39 21.18
N SER A 24 -2.11 -1.70 20.26
CA SER A 24 -3.56 -1.74 20.10
C SER A 24 -3.96 -2.04 18.65
N PRO A 25 -5.05 -2.81 18.44
CA PRO A 25 -5.74 -2.97 17.17
C PRO A 25 -5.97 -1.64 16.42
N ASP A 26 -6.40 -0.59 17.12
CA ASP A 26 -6.75 0.70 16.49
C ASP A 26 -5.55 1.36 15.81
N ILE A 27 -4.36 1.21 16.41
CA ILE A 27 -3.12 1.77 15.86
C ILE A 27 -2.77 1.05 14.54
N LEU A 28 -2.94 -0.27 14.50
CA LEU A 28 -2.68 -1.06 13.30
C LEU A 28 -3.69 -0.72 12.19
N TRP A 29 -4.96 -0.52 12.56
CA TRP A 29 -6.00 -0.10 11.63
C TRP A 29 -5.70 1.26 11.01
N ASN A 30 -5.41 2.27 11.83
CA ASN A 30 -5.12 3.62 11.35
C ASN A 30 -3.91 3.64 10.40
N ALA A 31 -2.85 2.91 10.74
CA ALA A 31 -1.69 2.78 9.86
C ALA A 31 -2.01 2.02 8.56
N SER A 32 -2.94 1.07 8.59
CA SER A 32 -3.43 0.38 7.39
C SER A 32 -4.28 1.31 6.50
N VAL A 33 -5.11 2.17 7.09
CA VAL A 33 -5.87 3.19 6.37
C VAL A 33 -4.94 4.22 5.70
N GLU A 34 -3.86 4.63 6.37
CA GLU A 34 -2.82 5.46 5.74
C GLU A 34 -2.21 4.80 4.49
N TYR A 35 -1.96 3.48 4.55
CA TYR A 35 -1.49 2.73 3.39
C TYR A 35 -2.51 2.73 2.25
N PHE A 36 -3.80 2.54 2.54
CA PHE A 36 -4.85 2.56 1.51
C PHE A 36 -4.97 3.92 0.84
N ALA A 37 -5.01 5.00 1.61
CA ALA A 37 -5.01 6.35 1.09
C ALA A 37 -3.75 6.63 0.24
N TRP A 38 -2.60 6.10 0.63
CA TRP A 38 -1.38 6.20 -0.17
C TRP A 38 -1.49 5.43 -1.49
N VAL A 39 -2.06 4.22 -1.50
CA VAL A 39 -2.26 3.43 -2.72
C VAL A 39 -3.16 4.16 -3.71
N GLU A 40 -4.26 4.76 -3.25
CA GLU A 40 -5.18 5.54 -4.09
C GLU A 40 -4.51 6.80 -4.65
N ALA A 41 -3.73 7.50 -3.83
CA ALA A 41 -3.02 8.71 -4.25
C ALA A 41 -1.83 8.45 -5.19
N ASN A 42 -1.36 7.18 -5.31
CA ASN A 42 -0.17 6.81 -6.06
C ASN A 42 -0.45 5.69 -7.08
N PRO A 43 -1.24 5.97 -8.13
CA PRO A 43 -1.52 5.00 -9.19
C PRO A 43 -0.24 4.55 -9.90
N LEU A 44 -0.28 3.37 -10.50
CA LEU A 44 0.75 2.93 -11.43
C LEU A 44 0.53 3.61 -12.78
N TYR A 45 1.59 3.88 -13.53
CA TYR A 45 1.46 4.50 -14.85
C TYR A 45 1.89 3.51 -15.93
N GLU A 46 1.00 3.24 -16.87
CA GLU A 46 1.28 2.47 -18.08
C GLU A 46 1.62 3.45 -19.20
N THR A 47 2.82 3.35 -19.77
CA THR A 47 3.20 4.16 -20.93
C THR A 47 2.67 3.48 -22.19
N LYS A 48 1.79 4.15 -22.94
CA LYS A 48 1.30 3.69 -24.24
C LYS A 48 1.66 4.66 -25.35
N ALA A 49 2.12 4.11 -26.47
CA ALA A 49 2.35 4.84 -27.70
C ALA A 49 1.11 4.72 -28.61
N PHE A 50 0.60 5.86 -29.08
CA PHE A 50 -0.48 5.97 -30.04
C PHE A 50 0.09 6.55 -31.34
N ALA A 51 -0.02 5.82 -32.45
CA ALA A 51 0.39 6.32 -33.76
C ALA A 51 -0.85 6.75 -34.56
N SER A 52 -0.88 8.00 -35.02
CA SER A 52 -1.94 8.50 -35.91
C SER A 52 -1.35 9.51 -36.90
N GLY A 53 -1.63 9.33 -38.20
CA GLY A 53 -1.16 10.23 -39.26
C GLY A 53 0.37 10.37 -39.35
N GLY A 54 1.12 9.30 -39.07
CA GLY A 54 2.59 9.31 -39.11
C GLY A 54 3.29 9.92 -37.90
N LYS A 55 2.54 10.38 -36.89
CA LYS A 55 3.10 10.87 -35.61
C LYS A 55 2.84 9.85 -34.50
N VAL A 56 3.86 9.58 -33.69
CA VAL A 56 3.77 8.75 -32.49
C VAL A 56 3.62 9.67 -31.26
N ILE A 57 2.52 9.52 -30.54
CA ILE A 57 2.23 10.23 -29.29
C ILE A 57 2.36 9.22 -28.15
N VAL A 58 3.31 9.45 -27.25
CA VAL A 58 3.45 8.64 -26.04
C VAL A 58 2.68 9.32 -24.90
N LYS A 59 1.77 8.58 -24.26
CA LYS A 59 1.04 9.05 -23.08
C LYS A 59 1.16 8.05 -21.94
N GLU A 60 1.23 8.57 -20.73
CA GLU A 60 1.11 7.80 -19.49
C GLU A 60 -0.35 7.72 -19.08
N LEU A 61 -0.83 6.50 -18.86
CA LEU A 61 -2.20 6.23 -18.42
C LEU A 61 -2.16 5.72 -16.97
N PRO A 62 -2.90 6.34 -16.04
CA PRO A 62 -2.97 5.84 -14.68
C PRO A 62 -3.71 4.50 -14.65
N LYS A 63 -3.21 3.60 -13.81
CA LYS A 63 -3.75 2.28 -13.48
C LYS A 63 -3.86 2.17 -11.96
N THR A 64 -4.94 1.55 -11.51
CA THR A 64 -5.12 1.28 -10.08
C THR A 64 -3.98 0.40 -9.59
N ARG A 65 -3.41 0.75 -8.43
CA ARG A 65 -2.38 -0.04 -7.78
C ARG A 65 -3.08 -1.09 -6.92
N ALA A 66 -2.76 -2.36 -7.13
CA ALA A 66 -3.28 -3.43 -6.30
C ALA A 66 -2.82 -3.26 -4.84
N MET A 67 -3.77 -3.32 -3.91
CA MET A 67 -3.47 -3.40 -2.49
C MET A 67 -2.97 -4.82 -2.19
N THR A 68 -1.89 -4.95 -1.43
CA THR A 68 -1.36 -6.28 -1.07
C THR A 68 -0.83 -6.27 0.36
N ILE A 69 -0.92 -7.42 1.04
CA ILE A 69 -0.37 -7.56 2.40
C ILE A 69 1.15 -7.32 2.40
N SER A 70 1.86 -7.77 1.36
CA SER A 70 3.30 -7.52 1.23
C SER A 70 3.61 -6.02 1.10
N GLY A 71 2.81 -5.28 0.31
CA GLY A 71 2.92 -3.83 0.19
C GLY A 71 2.63 -3.12 1.51
N LEU A 72 1.60 -3.56 2.23
CA LEU A 72 1.27 -3.08 3.57
C LEU A 72 2.43 -3.32 4.55
N CYS A 73 3.01 -4.53 4.57
CA CYS A 73 4.15 -4.85 5.44
C CYS A 73 5.35 -3.93 5.17
N ILE A 74 5.66 -3.66 3.90
CA ILE A 74 6.73 -2.74 3.51
C ILE A 74 6.42 -1.30 3.95
N PHE A 75 5.18 -0.85 3.77
CA PHE A 75 4.75 0.48 4.17
C PHE A 75 4.79 0.68 5.70
N LEU A 76 4.40 -0.34 6.45
CA LEU A 76 4.43 -0.38 7.92
C LEU A 76 5.84 -0.64 8.49
N ASP A 77 6.83 -0.91 7.63
CA ASP A 77 8.20 -1.25 8.04
C ASP A 77 8.26 -2.49 8.98
N ILE A 78 7.47 -3.52 8.66
CA ILE A 78 7.43 -4.78 9.40
C ILE A 78 7.68 -5.98 8.50
N VAL A 79 8.32 -7.00 9.07
CA VAL A 79 8.49 -8.29 8.39
C VAL A 79 7.18 -9.08 8.41
N ARG A 80 6.98 -9.94 7.40
CA ARG A 80 5.78 -10.78 7.27
C ARG A 80 5.48 -11.61 8.54
N ARG A 81 6.53 -12.13 9.20
CA ARG A 81 6.39 -12.88 10.45
C ARG A 81 5.73 -12.08 11.57
N ARG A 82 6.02 -10.77 11.66
CA ARG A 82 5.43 -9.87 12.67
C ARG A 82 3.96 -9.62 12.35
N TRP A 83 3.63 -9.46 11.07
CA TRP A 83 2.24 -9.38 10.61
C TRP A 83 1.42 -10.62 11.01
N ASP A 84 1.93 -11.81 10.71
CA ASP A 84 1.24 -13.05 11.05
C ASP A 84 1.08 -13.21 12.58
N GLY A 85 2.03 -12.70 13.37
CA GLY A 85 1.93 -12.65 14.82
C GLY A 85 0.84 -11.72 15.36
N TYR A 86 0.53 -10.61 14.67
CA TYR A 86 -0.62 -9.77 15.02
C TYR A 86 -1.93 -10.48 14.73
N ARG A 87 -2.04 -11.12 13.57
CA ARG A 87 -3.25 -11.87 13.17
C ARG A 87 -3.60 -13.04 14.10
N ALA A 88 -2.58 -13.63 14.74
CA ALA A 88 -2.77 -14.74 15.66
C ALA A 88 -3.34 -14.31 17.03
N ARG A 89 -3.42 -13.00 17.33
CA ARG A 89 -3.98 -12.48 18.58
C ARG A 89 -5.48 -12.27 18.44
N GLU A 90 -6.25 -12.72 19.43
CA GLU A 90 -7.72 -12.61 19.41
C GLU A 90 -8.20 -11.17 19.23
N ASP A 91 -7.51 -10.21 19.86
CA ASP A 91 -7.81 -8.77 19.78
C ASP A 91 -7.75 -8.20 18.35
N PHE A 92 -7.06 -8.87 17.42
CA PHE A 92 -6.82 -8.40 16.05
C PHE A 92 -7.64 -9.18 15.01
N THR A 93 -8.45 -10.16 15.42
CA THR A 93 -9.19 -11.04 14.51
C THR A 93 -10.15 -10.28 13.59
N HIS A 94 -10.84 -9.27 14.15
CA HIS A 94 -11.76 -8.41 13.38
C HIS A 94 -11.03 -7.58 12.32
N LEU A 95 -9.81 -7.12 12.63
CA LEU A 95 -8.98 -6.38 11.68
C LEU A 95 -8.49 -7.27 10.56
N ASP A 96 -8.10 -8.49 10.86
CA ASP A 96 -7.64 -9.43 9.85
C ASP A 96 -8.72 -9.73 8.80
N GLN A 97 -9.96 -9.96 9.24
CA GLN A 97 -11.09 -10.18 8.33
C GLN A 97 -11.36 -8.97 7.44
N ALA A 98 -11.40 -7.77 8.01
CA ALA A 98 -11.62 -6.53 7.28
C ALA A 98 -10.52 -6.26 6.25
N LEU A 99 -9.25 -6.42 6.63
CA LEU A 99 -8.12 -6.16 5.76
C LEU A 99 -8.00 -7.18 4.63
N ASN A 100 -8.28 -8.46 4.89
CA ASN A 100 -8.27 -9.47 3.83
C ASN A 100 -9.36 -9.21 2.78
N LEU A 101 -10.55 -8.76 3.19
CA LEU A 101 -11.61 -8.39 2.26
C LEU A 101 -11.20 -7.19 1.39
N LEU A 102 -10.68 -6.13 2.00
CA LEU A 102 -10.25 -4.92 1.29
C LEU A 102 -9.07 -5.17 0.33
N ILE A 103 -8.16 -6.07 0.68
CA ILE A 103 -7.01 -6.43 -0.16
C ILE A 103 -7.42 -7.38 -1.30
N SER A 104 -8.56 -8.06 -1.20
CA SER A 104 -9.06 -9.00 -2.22
C SER A 104 -9.97 -8.37 -3.30
N MET A 105 -10.37 -7.11 -3.12
CA MET A 105 -11.18 -6.34 -4.09
C MET A 105 -10.31 -5.66 -5.14
#